data_AF-A0A927IEM1-F1
#
_entry.id   AF-A0A927IEM1-F1
#
_cell.length_a   1.000
_cell.length_b   1.000
_cell.length_c   1.000
_cell.angle_alpha   90.00
_cell.angle_beta   90.00
_cell.angle_gamma   90.00
#
_symmetry.space_group_name_H-M   'P 1'
#
loop_
_entity.id
_entity.type
_entity.pdbx_description
1 polymer ?
#
loop_
_entity_poly.entity_id
_entity_poly.type
_entity_poly.pdbx_seq_one_letter_code
_entity_poly.pdbx_strand_id
1 'polypeptide(L)'
;MLAADTSTGEAVQFYVLGVLAVAGALGTVLLRRAVHSALCLAGTMVILALFYLANGAYFLGVVQIVVYTGAVMMLFLFVLMLVGRTTADSLKETIKGQRWLALGCALGLAMLVIGGIGQATLGSEAFVGIGAANAEFGGNVPGIAERLFTEYVVAFEVTGALLTIAAVGATLLTHRERTEKARTQREQAIERVRLNQHVPPLPAPGVYARHNSVDRPGLLPDGTPSELTVNQTLRERGQLREVGQEQLAEVAAIDKRTADYHGRGEEARQ
;
A
#
# COMPACT_ATOMS: atom_id res chain seq x y z
N MET A 1 -13.27 -34.90 -36.01
CA MET A 1 -12.30 -33.79 -36.08
C MET A 1 -11.46 -33.90 -34.82
N LEU A 2 -10.22 -34.36 -34.95
CA LEU A 2 -9.37 -34.71 -33.80
C LEU A 2 -9.10 -33.44 -32.98
N ALA A 3 -9.24 -33.53 -31.66
CA ALA A 3 -9.10 -32.44 -30.69
C ALA A 3 -7.64 -31.93 -30.51
N ALA A 4 -6.82 -32.00 -31.54
CA ALA A 4 -5.37 -31.78 -31.47
C ALA A 4 -4.84 -30.67 -32.41
N ASP A 5 -5.67 -30.10 -33.28
CA ASP A 5 -5.24 -29.00 -34.15
C ASP A 5 -5.49 -27.66 -33.44
N THR A 6 -4.59 -27.29 -32.53
CA THR A 6 -4.51 -25.92 -32.03
C THR A 6 -4.14 -25.00 -33.19
N SER A 7 -4.94 -23.95 -33.44
CA SER A 7 -4.59 -22.98 -34.47
C SER A 7 -3.25 -22.33 -34.14
N THR A 8 -2.40 -22.09 -35.16
CA THR A 8 -1.12 -21.40 -34.95
C THR A 8 -1.28 -20.08 -34.20
N GLY A 9 -2.40 -19.37 -34.41
CA GLY A 9 -2.72 -18.14 -33.68
C GLY A 9 -2.99 -18.37 -32.19
N GLU A 10 -3.72 -19.41 -31.83
CA GLU A 10 -4.01 -19.78 -30.43
C GLU A 10 -2.74 -20.22 -29.70
N ALA A 11 -1.88 -21.00 -30.36
CA ALA A 11 -0.59 -21.43 -29.79
C ALA A 11 0.33 -20.23 -29.55
N VAL A 12 0.47 -19.32 -30.53
CA VAL A 12 1.27 -18.10 -30.38
C VAL A 12 0.73 -17.23 -29.25
N GLN A 13 -0.58 -17.02 -29.19
CA GLN A 13 -1.23 -16.28 -28.10
C GLN A 13 -0.91 -16.93 -26.74
N PHE A 14 -1.02 -18.25 -26.63
CA PHE A 14 -0.77 -18.97 -25.40
C PHE A 14 0.67 -18.80 -24.90
N TYR A 15 1.66 -19.01 -25.78
CA TYR A 15 3.06 -18.90 -25.38
C TYR A 15 3.46 -17.46 -25.05
N VAL A 16 3.00 -16.47 -25.82
CA VAL A 16 3.31 -15.05 -25.57
C VAL A 16 2.68 -14.59 -24.25
N LEU A 17 1.37 -14.82 -24.08
CA LEU A 17 0.68 -14.45 -22.84
C LEU A 17 1.21 -15.25 -21.64
N GLY A 18 1.56 -16.52 -21.83
CA GLY A 18 2.06 -17.39 -20.77
C GLY A 18 3.39 -16.90 -20.22
N VAL A 19 4.34 -16.56 -21.11
CA VAL A 19 5.63 -15.99 -20.70
C VAL A 19 5.42 -14.64 -20.00
N LEU A 20 4.54 -13.78 -20.52
CA LEU A 20 4.24 -12.49 -19.88
C LEU A 20 3.57 -12.66 -18.50
N ALA A 21 2.69 -13.65 -18.33
CA ALA A 21 2.06 -13.95 -17.05
C ALA A 21 3.08 -14.41 -16.01
N VAL A 22 3.98 -15.33 -16.40
CA VAL A 22 5.06 -15.81 -15.52
C VAL A 22 6.02 -14.67 -15.19
N ALA A 23 6.43 -13.86 -16.17
CA ALA A 23 7.29 -12.71 -15.95
C ALA A 23 6.63 -11.68 -15.00
N GLY A 24 5.33 -11.42 -15.18
CA GLY A 24 4.54 -10.58 -14.28
C GLY A 24 4.50 -11.14 -12.86
N ALA A 25 4.24 -12.44 -12.70
CA ALA A 25 4.16 -13.12 -11.41
C ALA A 25 5.51 -13.06 -10.67
N LEU A 26 6.61 -13.33 -11.38
CA LEU A 26 7.97 -13.13 -10.86
C LEU A 26 8.21 -11.66 -10.48
N GLY A 27 7.78 -10.72 -11.31
CA GLY A 27 7.84 -9.29 -11.02
C GLY A 27 7.17 -8.91 -9.69
N THR A 28 6.02 -9.51 -9.37
CA THR A 28 5.32 -9.24 -8.09
C THR A 28 6.16 -9.56 -6.86
N VAL A 29 6.99 -10.61 -6.93
CA VAL A 29 7.80 -11.08 -5.80
C VAL A 29 9.18 -10.41 -5.78
N LEU A 30 9.76 -10.16 -6.97
CA LEU A 30 11.12 -9.68 -7.10
C LEU A 30 11.25 -8.16 -7.00
N LEU A 31 10.20 -7.40 -7.31
CA LEU A 31 10.24 -5.93 -7.32
C LEU A 31 10.16 -5.35 -5.90
N ARG A 32 11.14 -4.53 -5.55
CA ARG A 32 11.26 -3.90 -4.23
C ARG A 32 10.23 -2.79 -3.97
N ARG A 33 9.79 -2.11 -5.04
CA ARG A 33 8.80 -1.04 -4.92
C ARG A 33 7.41 -1.65 -4.96
N ALA A 34 6.68 -1.47 -3.88
CA ALA A 34 5.38 -2.11 -3.70
C ALA A 34 4.37 -1.73 -4.81
N VAL A 35 4.40 -0.48 -5.28
CA VAL A 35 3.58 -0.04 -6.42
C VAL A 35 3.89 -0.83 -7.69
N HIS A 36 5.17 -1.10 -7.97
CA HIS A 36 5.55 -1.82 -9.20
C HIS A 36 5.20 -3.30 -9.08
N SER A 37 5.39 -3.89 -7.90
CA SER A 37 4.93 -5.26 -7.59
C SER A 37 3.42 -5.40 -7.82
N ALA A 38 2.62 -4.45 -7.34
CA ALA A 38 1.17 -4.46 -7.50
C ALA A 38 0.74 -4.25 -8.97
N LEU A 39 1.43 -3.39 -9.74
CA LEU A 39 1.17 -3.25 -11.18
C LEU A 39 1.51 -4.51 -11.96
N CYS A 40 2.59 -5.21 -11.62
CA CYS A 40 2.89 -6.52 -12.20
C CYS A 40 1.79 -7.54 -11.89
N LEU A 41 1.24 -7.53 -10.66
CA LEU A 41 0.14 -8.41 -10.28
C LEU A 41 -1.14 -8.07 -11.06
N ALA A 42 -1.45 -6.78 -11.22
CA ALA A 42 -2.56 -6.34 -12.07
C ALA A 42 -2.42 -6.84 -13.51
N GLY A 43 -1.23 -6.71 -14.09
CA GLY A 43 -0.91 -7.25 -15.42
C GLY A 43 -1.16 -8.75 -15.51
N THR A 44 -0.72 -9.53 -14.52
CA THR A 44 -0.99 -10.99 -14.50
C THR A 44 -2.48 -11.32 -14.44
N MET A 45 -3.27 -10.58 -13.65
CA MET A 45 -4.72 -10.81 -13.55
C MET A 45 -5.45 -10.54 -14.87
N VAL A 46 -5.01 -9.52 -15.62
CA VAL A 46 -5.51 -9.25 -16.99
C VAL A 46 -5.15 -10.38 -17.94
N ILE A 47 -3.91 -10.86 -17.89
CA ILE A 47 -3.47 -11.96 -18.76
C ILE A 47 -4.25 -13.25 -18.45
N LEU A 48 -4.52 -13.54 -17.17
CA LEU A 48 -5.38 -14.66 -16.78
C LEU A 48 -6.82 -14.50 -17.31
N ALA A 49 -7.37 -13.28 -17.32
CA ALA A 49 -8.67 -13.03 -17.94
C ALA A 49 -8.67 -13.32 -19.45
N LEU A 50 -7.59 -12.94 -20.14
CA LEU A 50 -7.41 -13.28 -21.56
C LEU A 50 -7.31 -14.80 -21.77
N PHE A 51 -6.67 -15.53 -20.87
CA PHE A 51 -6.66 -16.99 -20.91
C PHE A 51 -8.06 -17.58 -20.71
N TYR A 52 -8.86 -17.07 -19.77
CA TYR A 52 -10.24 -17.52 -19.62
C TYR A 52 -11.08 -17.26 -20.86
N LEU A 53 -10.95 -16.07 -21.45
CA LEU A 53 -11.65 -15.72 -22.68
C LEU A 53 -11.23 -16.64 -23.85
N ALA A 54 -9.92 -16.90 -23.99
CA ALA A 54 -9.38 -17.78 -25.03
C ALA A 54 -9.85 -19.23 -24.88
N ASN A 55 -10.03 -19.71 -23.64
CA ASN A 55 -10.54 -21.06 -23.37
C ASN A 55 -12.08 -21.17 -23.43
N GLY A 56 -12.78 -20.10 -23.82
CA GLY A 56 -14.26 -20.10 -23.92
C GLY A 56 -14.99 -19.92 -22.58
N ALA A 57 -14.28 -19.60 -21.49
CA ALA A 57 -14.85 -19.30 -20.19
C ALA A 57 -15.21 -17.79 -20.09
N TYR A 58 -16.15 -17.35 -20.93
CA TYR A 58 -16.45 -15.93 -21.10
C TYR A 58 -16.95 -15.23 -19.83
N PHE A 59 -17.83 -15.89 -19.06
CA PHE A 59 -18.31 -15.31 -17.80
C PHE A 59 -17.17 -15.11 -16.81
N LEU A 60 -16.34 -16.14 -16.63
CA LEU A 60 -15.21 -16.11 -15.71
C LEU A 60 -14.17 -15.07 -16.12
N GLY A 61 -13.90 -14.95 -17.43
CA GLY A 61 -13.01 -13.92 -17.98
C GLY A 61 -13.50 -12.49 -17.69
N VAL A 62 -14.80 -12.21 -17.87
CA VAL A 62 -15.38 -10.89 -17.57
C VAL A 62 -15.34 -10.61 -16.06
N VAL A 63 -15.71 -11.58 -15.23
CA VAL A 63 -15.64 -11.46 -13.77
C VAL A 63 -14.20 -11.22 -13.30
N GLN A 64 -13.20 -11.85 -13.94
CA GLN A 64 -11.78 -11.64 -13.66
C GLN A 64 -11.35 -10.18 -13.91
N ILE A 65 -11.86 -9.55 -14.96
CA ILE A 65 -11.59 -8.15 -15.25
C ILE A 65 -12.31 -7.24 -14.26
N VAL A 66 -13.62 -7.45 -14.06
CA VAL A 66 -14.45 -6.54 -13.25
C VAL A 66 -14.12 -6.64 -11.75
N VAL A 67 -14.04 -7.85 -11.21
CA VAL A 67 -13.89 -8.09 -9.77
C VAL A 67 -12.43 -8.10 -9.36
N TYR A 68 -11.62 -9.00 -9.93
CA TYR A 68 -10.23 -9.15 -9.50
C TYR A 68 -9.35 -7.98 -9.94
N THR A 69 -9.37 -7.65 -11.24
CA THR A 69 -8.55 -6.54 -11.78
C THR A 69 -9.17 -5.17 -11.48
N GLY A 70 -10.50 -5.06 -11.49
CA GLY A 70 -11.21 -3.82 -11.20
C GLY A 70 -11.24 -3.54 -9.70
N ALA A 71 -12.12 -4.21 -8.96
CA ALA A 71 -12.38 -3.88 -7.56
C ALA A 71 -11.22 -4.24 -6.61
N VAL A 72 -10.77 -5.50 -6.62
CA VAL A 72 -9.82 -6.02 -5.63
C VAL A 72 -8.44 -5.39 -5.81
N MET A 73 -7.94 -5.34 -7.04
CA MET A 73 -6.63 -4.76 -7.33
C MET A 73 -6.60 -3.26 -7.04
N MET A 74 -7.64 -2.50 -7.39
CA MET A 74 -7.69 -1.06 -7.12
C MET A 74 -7.74 -0.79 -5.61
N LEU A 75 -8.50 -1.59 -4.84
CA LEU A 75 -8.49 -1.51 -3.38
C LEU A 75 -7.08 -1.79 -2.82
N PHE A 76 -6.42 -2.84 -3.32
CA PHE A 76 -5.07 -3.20 -2.90
C PHE A 76 -4.06 -2.07 -3.21
N LEU A 77 -4.09 -1.53 -4.43
CA LEU A 77 -3.25 -0.40 -4.84
C LEU A 77 -3.49 0.84 -3.97
N PHE A 78 -4.76 1.15 -3.67
CA PHE A 78 -5.12 2.28 -2.82
C PHE A 78 -4.59 2.11 -1.40
N VAL A 79 -4.81 0.94 -0.78
CA VAL A 79 -4.29 0.64 0.57
C VAL A 79 -2.77 0.70 0.57
N LEU A 80 -2.11 0.12 -0.43
CA LEU A 80 -0.65 0.12 -0.50
C LEU A 80 -0.07 1.53 -0.65
N MET A 81 -0.75 2.39 -1.42
CA MET A 81 -0.38 3.78 -1.60
C MET A 81 -0.61 4.60 -0.32
N LEU A 82 -1.71 4.37 0.40
CA LEU A 82 -1.98 4.99 1.69
C LEU A 82 -0.97 4.60 2.77
N VAL A 83 -0.57 3.32 2.80
CA VAL A 83 0.42 2.81 3.76
C VAL A 83 1.83 3.32 3.45
N GLY A 84 2.05 3.92 2.27
CA GLY A 84 3.13 4.87 2.02
C GLY A 84 4.51 4.40 2.48
N ARG A 85 4.98 3.24 1.99
CA ARG A 85 6.31 2.72 2.33
C ARG A 85 7.36 3.21 1.34
N THR A 86 7.99 4.35 1.66
CA THR A 86 9.16 4.86 0.91
C THR A 86 10.49 4.27 1.39
N THR A 87 10.49 3.52 2.49
CA THR A 87 11.71 2.89 2.97
C THR A 87 11.70 1.43 2.53
N ALA A 88 12.52 1.12 1.53
CA ALA A 88 12.94 -0.25 1.29
C ALA A 88 13.54 -0.75 2.61
N ASP A 89 12.79 -1.58 3.33
CA ASP A 89 13.29 -2.22 4.54
C ASP A 89 14.66 -2.80 4.21
N SER A 90 15.67 -2.38 4.99
CA SER A 90 17.00 -2.94 4.92
C SER A 90 16.85 -4.45 5.06
N LEU A 91 17.33 -5.19 4.07
CA LEU A 91 17.32 -6.66 4.02
C LEU A 91 18.27 -7.24 5.07
N LYS A 92 18.10 -6.88 6.34
CA LYS A 92 18.72 -7.57 7.46
C LYS A 92 17.93 -8.86 7.63
N GLU A 93 18.49 -9.94 7.09
CA GLU A 93 18.04 -11.29 7.43
C GLU A 93 18.12 -11.45 8.95
N THR A 94 16.95 -11.46 9.60
CA THR A 94 16.86 -11.70 11.05
C THR A 94 17.23 -13.15 11.38
N ILE A 95 17.03 -14.07 10.43
CA ILE A 95 17.37 -15.50 10.51
C ILE A 95 18.30 -15.84 9.33
N LYS A 96 19.55 -16.21 9.62
CA LYS A 96 20.53 -16.63 8.61
C LYS A 96 20.03 -17.89 7.89
N GLY A 97 19.98 -17.86 6.56
CA GLY A 97 19.62 -19.03 5.74
C GLY A 97 18.14 -19.18 5.39
N GLN A 98 17.26 -18.31 5.90
CA GLN A 98 15.83 -18.34 5.58
C GLN A 98 15.55 -18.21 4.08
N ARG A 99 16.31 -17.37 3.36
CA ARG A 99 16.11 -17.20 1.91
C ARG A 99 16.44 -18.45 1.11
N TRP A 100 17.48 -19.18 1.50
CA TRP A 100 17.85 -20.44 0.84
C TRP A 100 16.83 -21.54 1.13
N LEU A 101 16.32 -21.61 2.37
CA LEU A 101 15.25 -22.54 2.72
C LEU A 101 13.97 -22.21 1.93
N ALA A 102 13.56 -20.94 1.88
CA ALA A 102 12.39 -20.50 1.12
C ALA A 102 12.52 -20.80 -0.38
N LEU A 103 13.70 -20.59 -0.96
CA LEU A 103 13.98 -20.94 -2.35
C LEU A 103 13.91 -22.46 -2.57
N GLY A 104 14.49 -23.24 -1.66
CA GLY A 104 14.41 -24.71 -1.70
C GLY A 104 12.97 -25.22 -1.63
N CYS A 105 12.15 -24.67 -0.73
CA CYS A 105 10.73 -25.01 -0.62
C CYS A 105 9.95 -24.60 -1.88
N ALA A 106 10.20 -23.41 -2.44
CA ALA A 106 9.54 -22.95 -3.66
C ALA A 106 9.88 -23.85 -4.87
N LEU A 107 11.16 -24.20 -5.05
CA LEU A 107 11.60 -25.12 -6.10
C LEU A 107 11.07 -26.54 -5.88
N GLY A 108 11.06 -27.02 -4.64
CA GLY A 108 10.50 -28.33 -4.28
C GLY A 108 9.01 -28.42 -4.61
N LEU A 109 8.24 -27.40 -4.24
CA LEU A 109 6.82 -27.31 -4.58
C LEU A 109 6.62 -27.23 -6.11
N ALA A 110 7.41 -26.42 -6.81
CA ALA A 110 7.34 -26.32 -8.27
C ALA A 110 7.61 -27.67 -8.95
N MET A 111 8.65 -28.39 -8.52
CA MET A 111 8.95 -29.74 -9.03
C MET A 111 7.83 -30.73 -8.72
N LEU A 112 7.25 -30.67 -7.51
CA LEU A 112 6.13 -31.54 -7.14
C LEU A 112 4.90 -31.28 -8.01
N VAL A 113 4.56 -30.01 -8.25
CA VAL A 113 3.41 -29.64 -9.10
C VAL A 113 3.66 -30.02 -10.55
N ILE A 114 4.85 -29.72 -11.11
CA ILE A 114 5.21 -30.09 -12.49
C ILE A 114 5.23 -31.61 -12.65
N GLY A 115 5.82 -32.33 -11.70
CA GLY A 115 5.84 -33.79 -11.69
C GLY A 115 4.45 -34.40 -11.55
N GLY A 116 3.61 -33.83 -10.68
CA GLY A 116 2.22 -34.25 -10.49
C GLY A 116 1.37 -34.04 -11.75
N ILE A 117 1.51 -32.90 -12.42
CA ILE A 117 0.81 -32.61 -13.68
C ILE A 117 1.35 -33.49 -14.82
N GLY A 118 2.67 -33.67 -14.91
CA GLY A 118 3.30 -34.48 -15.95
C GLY A 118 3.01 -35.98 -15.84
N GLN A 119 2.82 -36.49 -14.62
CA GLN A 119 2.44 -37.89 -14.35
C GLN A 119 0.93 -38.11 -14.31
N ALA A 120 0.14 -37.04 -14.20
CA ALA A 120 -1.30 -37.13 -14.40
C ALA A 120 -1.54 -37.51 -15.86
N THR A 121 -1.85 -38.78 -16.10
CA THR A 121 -2.38 -39.26 -17.37
C THR A 121 -3.78 -38.68 -17.54
N LEU A 122 -3.82 -37.41 -17.95
CA LEU A 122 -5.01 -36.80 -18.53
C LEU A 122 -5.27 -37.59 -19.80
N GLY A 123 -6.11 -38.63 -19.69
CA GLY A 123 -6.58 -39.37 -20.85
C GLY A 123 -7.11 -38.36 -21.84
N SER A 124 -6.43 -38.22 -22.98
CA SER A 124 -6.74 -37.26 -24.03
C SER A 124 -8.15 -37.42 -24.59
N GLU A 125 -8.81 -38.54 -24.28
CA GLU A 125 -10.21 -38.83 -24.60
C GLU A 125 -11.24 -38.18 -23.66
N ALA A 126 -10.84 -37.65 -22.49
CA ALA A 126 -11.76 -37.09 -21.50
C ALA A 126 -11.93 -35.55 -21.59
N PHE A 127 -11.12 -34.85 -22.40
CA PHE A 127 -11.24 -33.39 -22.54
C PHE A 127 -12.25 -33.01 -23.62
N VAL A 128 -13.50 -32.81 -23.20
CA VAL A 128 -14.60 -32.40 -24.10
C VAL A 128 -14.56 -30.90 -24.44
N GLY A 129 -13.75 -30.12 -23.70
CA GLY A 129 -13.64 -28.67 -23.84
C GLY A 129 -14.82 -27.91 -23.19
N ILE A 130 -14.56 -26.67 -22.75
CA ILE A 130 -15.55 -25.84 -22.04
C ILE A 130 -16.77 -25.52 -22.92
N GLY A 131 -16.58 -25.40 -24.24
CA GLY A 131 -17.66 -25.14 -25.19
C GLY A 131 -18.68 -26.28 -25.25
N ALA A 132 -18.23 -27.53 -25.38
CA ALA A 132 -19.12 -28.69 -25.45
C ALA A 132 -19.79 -28.97 -24.10
N ALA A 133 -19.08 -28.80 -22.99
CA ALA A 133 -19.63 -28.97 -21.65
C ALA A 133 -20.78 -27.98 -21.34
N ASN A 134 -20.76 -26.78 -21.95
CA ASN A 134 -21.79 -25.76 -21.75
C ASN A 134 -22.84 -25.72 -22.87
N ALA A 135 -22.67 -26.52 -23.93
CA ALA A 135 -23.60 -26.53 -25.07
C ALA A 135 -25.00 -27.03 -24.65
N GLU A 136 -25.06 -27.98 -23.73
CA GLU A 136 -26.30 -28.53 -23.18
C GLU A 136 -27.17 -27.47 -22.48
N PHE A 137 -26.54 -26.46 -21.88
CA PHE A 137 -27.22 -25.42 -21.11
C PHE A 137 -27.51 -24.14 -21.93
N GLY A 138 -27.13 -24.10 -23.21
CA GLY A 138 -27.31 -22.90 -24.04
C GLY A 138 -26.25 -21.81 -23.81
N GLY A 139 -25.10 -22.16 -23.22
CA GLY A 139 -23.95 -21.26 -23.07
C GLY A 139 -23.32 -21.27 -21.68
N ASN A 140 -22.23 -20.52 -21.52
CA ASN A 140 -21.42 -20.51 -20.30
C ASN A 140 -22.15 -19.91 -19.08
N VAL A 141 -22.94 -18.84 -19.27
CA VAL A 141 -23.68 -18.20 -18.17
C VAL A 141 -24.83 -19.07 -17.66
N PRO A 142 -25.73 -19.61 -18.51
CA PRO A 142 -26.80 -20.47 -18.04
C PRO A 142 -26.30 -21.77 -17.39
N GLY A 143 -25.22 -22.38 -17.91
CA GLY A 143 -24.64 -23.59 -17.32
C GLY A 143 -24.07 -23.36 -15.92
N ILE A 144 -23.39 -22.23 -15.69
CA ILE A 144 -22.93 -21.85 -14.35
C ILE A 144 -24.12 -21.57 -13.42
N ALA A 145 -25.14 -20.86 -13.89
CA ALA A 145 -26.33 -20.56 -13.10
C ALA A 145 -27.08 -21.82 -12.67
N GLU A 146 -27.27 -22.79 -13.56
CA GLU A 146 -27.91 -24.08 -13.24
C GLU A 146 -27.19 -24.73 -12.07
N ARG A 147 -25.88 -25.00 -12.20
CA ARG A 147 -25.09 -25.64 -11.14
C ARG A 147 -25.03 -24.83 -9.86
N LEU A 148 -24.96 -23.50 -9.94
CA LEU A 148 -24.88 -22.64 -8.77
C LEU A 148 -26.16 -22.71 -7.93
N PHE A 149 -27.33 -22.81 -8.58
CA PHE A 149 -28.63 -22.82 -7.91
C PHE A 149 -29.19 -24.23 -7.65
N THR A 150 -28.65 -25.27 -8.26
CA THR A 150 -29.06 -26.67 -8.00
C THR A 150 -28.08 -27.38 -7.07
N GLU A 151 -26.83 -27.54 -7.48
CA GLU A 151 -25.81 -28.33 -6.80
C GLU A 151 -25.07 -27.53 -5.72
N TYR A 152 -24.73 -26.27 -6.02
CA TYR A 152 -23.88 -25.43 -5.17
C TYR A 152 -24.64 -24.37 -4.36
N VAL A 153 -25.95 -24.53 -4.16
CA VAL A 153 -26.78 -23.54 -3.44
C VAL A 153 -26.26 -23.23 -2.03
N VAL A 154 -25.77 -24.25 -1.31
CA VAL A 154 -25.21 -24.06 0.03
C VAL A 154 -23.92 -23.24 -0.03
N ALA A 155 -23.04 -23.52 -1.00
CA ALA A 155 -21.80 -22.75 -1.18
C ALA A 155 -22.09 -21.29 -1.57
N PHE A 156 -23.12 -21.07 -2.39
CA PHE A 156 -23.58 -19.72 -2.75
C PHE A 156 -24.06 -18.95 -1.52
N GLU A 157 -24.95 -19.52 -0.71
CA GLU A 157 -25.48 -18.90 0.51
C GLU A 157 -24.39 -18.61 1.54
N VAL A 158 -23.49 -19.57 1.78
CA VAL A 158 -22.35 -19.39 2.70
C VAL A 158 -21.41 -18.29 2.21
N THR A 159 -21.20 -18.17 0.89
CA THR A 159 -20.39 -17.08 0.32
C THR A 159 -21.09 -15.73 0.50
N GLY A 160 -22.41 -15.66 0.34
CA GLY A 160 -23.19 -14.45 0.62
C GLY A 160 -23.10 -14.02 2.10
N ALA A 161 -23.22 -14.97 3.02
CA ALA A 161 -23.01 -14.73 4.45
C ALA A 161 -21.58 -14.26 4.73
N LEU A 162 -20.57 -14.88 4.12
CA LEU A 162 -19.16 -14.48 4.24
C LEU A 162 -18.93 -13.03 3.78
N LEU A 163 -19.48 -12.63 2.64
CA LEU A 163 -19.37 -11.25 2.14
C LEU A 163 -20.07 -10.24 3.06
N THR A 164 -21.23 -10.61 3.62
CA THR A 164 -21.95 -9.77 4.59
C THR A 164 -21.14 -9.59 5.87
N ILE A 165 -20.60 -10.69 6.42
CA ILE A 165 -19.73 -10.65 7.61
C ILE A 165 -18.46 -9.84 7.33
N ALA A 166 -17.86 -9.98 6.14
CA ALA A 166 -16.69 -9.21 5.75
C ALA A 166 -16.98 -7.70 5.68
N ALA A 167 -18.14 -7.30 5.13
CA ALA A 167 -18.55 -5.90 5.07
C ALA A 167 -18.79 -5.30 6.47
N VAL A 168 -19.50 -6.05 7.34
CA VAL A 168 -19.70 -5.65 8.74
C VAL A 168 -18.37 -5.57 9.48
N GLY A 169 -17.51 -6.58 9.34
CA GLY A 169 -16.19 -6.66 9.97
C GLY A 169 -15.27 -5.52 9.53
N ALA A 170 -15.23 -5.20 8.23
CA ALA A 170 -14.46 -4.07 7.72
C ALA A 170 -14.97 -2.74 8.26
N THR A 171 -16.29 -2.55 8.36
CA THR A 171 -16.90 -1.34 8.92
C THR A 171 -16.58 -1.19 10.41
N LEU A 172 -16.70 -2.27 11.19
CA LEU A 172 -16.37 -2.26 12.62
C LEU A 172 -14.89 -2.00 12.86
N LEU A 173 -14.00 -2.57 12.05
CA LEU A 173 -12.55 -2.40 12.21
C LEU A 173 -12.07 -1.00 11.82
N THR A 174 -12.76 -0.36 10.88
CA THR A 174 -12.44 1.02 10.45
C THR A 174 -13.13 2.08 11.29
N HIS A 175 -14.18 1.73 12.04
CA HIS A 175 -14.87 2.67 12.91
C HIS A 175 -14.05 2.95 14.17
N ARG A 176 -13.36 4.09 14.17
CA ARG A 176 -12.65 4.58 15.36
C ARG A 176 -13.61 5.34 16.26
N GLU A 177 -14.20 4.64 17.22
CA GLU A 177 -14.90 5.29 18.32
C GLU A 177 -13.89 6.07 19.18
N ARG A 178 -14.17 7.36 19.40
CA ARG A 178 -13.41 8.14 20.36
C ARG A 178 -13.90 7.74 21.75
N THR A 179 -13.13 6.91 22.44
CA THR A 179 -13.40 6.47 23.81
C THR A 179 -13.38 7.64 24.81
N GLU A 180 -12.73 8.74 24.46
CA GLU A 180 -12.74 9.98 25.22
C GLU A 180 -13.52 11.07 24.49
N LYS A 181 -14.36 11.79 25.23
CA LYS A 181 -14.95 13.04 24.75
C LYS A 181 -13.80 13.99 24.40
N ALA A 182 -13.80 14.52 23.18
CA ALA A 182 -12.85 15.54 22.79
C ALA A 182 -12.92 16.70 23.80
N ARG A 183 -11.79 17.00 24.46
CA ARG A 183 -11.72 18.06 25.46
C ARG A 183 -12.19 19.37 24.85
N THR A 184 -13.07 20.07 25.55
CA THR A 184 -13.54 21.39 25.12
C THR A 184 -12.43 22.42 25.30
N GLN A 185 -12.49 23.53 24.54
CA GLN A 185 -11.53 24.63 24.70
C GLN A 185 -11.50 25.17 26.14
N ARG A 186 -12.63 25.14 26.85
CA ARG A 186 -12.74 25.55 28.25
C ARG A 186 -12.01 24.60 29.19
N GLU A 187 -12.17 23.29 29.02
CA GLU A 187 -11.47 22.28 29.84
C GLU A 187 -9.95 22.39 29.66
N GLN A 188 -9.49 22.57 28.41
CA GLN A 188 -8.07 22.80 28.11
C GLN A 188 -7.56 24.10 28.75
N ALA A 189 -8.34 25.18 28.74
CA ALA A 189 -7.94 26.43 29.38
C ALA A 189 -7.82 26.30 30.91
N ILE A 190 -8.77 25.63 31.56
CA ILE A 190 -8.74 25.37 33.01
C ILE A 190 -7.52 24.53 33.39
N GLU A 191 -7.20 23.51 32.60
CA GLU A 191 -6.02 22.65 32.81
C GLU A 191 -4.71 23.44 32.71
N ARG A 192 -4.56 24.32 31.70
CA ARG A 192 -3.38 25.19 31.55
C ARG A 192 -3.19 26.10 32.76
N VAL A 193 -4.29 26.68 33.27
CA VAL A 193 -4.27 27.49 34.49
C VAL A 193 -3.86 26.64 35.71
N ARG A 194 -4.42 25.44 35.85
CA ARG A 194 -4.16 24.55 36.99
C ARG A 194 -2.72 24.03 37.01
N LEU A 195 -2.17 23.69 35.85
CA LEU A 195 -0.79 23.23 35.71
C LEU A 195 0.23 24.38 35.78
N ASN A 196 -0.23 25.63 35.78
CA ASN A 196 0.59 26.85 35.71
C ASN A 196 1.62 26.81 34.57
N GLN A 197 1.29 26.11 33.48
CA GLN A 197 2.12 25.95 32.29
C GLN A 197 1.37 26.53 31.12
N HIS A 198 1.96 27.55 30.46
CA HIS A 198 1.42 28.18 29.27
C HIS A 198 -0.06 28.59 29.42
N VAL A 199 -0.34 29.44 30.41
CA VAL A 199 -1.70 29.95 30.72
C VAL A 199 -2.38 30.54 29.46
N PRO A 200 -1.73 31.41 28.66
CA PRO A 200 -2.22 31.76 27.33
C PRO A 200 -1.96 30.64 26.30
N PRO A 201 -2.82 30.50 25.27
CA PRO A 201 -2.51 29.60 24.16
C PRO A 201 -1.17 30.00 23.52
N LEU A 202 -0.38 28.99 23.14
CA LEU A 202 0.85 29.22 22.39
C LEU A 202 0.51 29.97 21.09
N PRO A 203 1.33 30.95 20.69
CA PRO A 203 1.18 31.59 19.41
C PRO A 203 1.37 30.57 18.28
N ALA A 204 0.84 30.87 17.10
CA ALA A 204 1.05 30.02 15.93
C ALA A 204 2.56 29.82 15.68
N PRO A 205 2.98 28.62 15.20
CA PRO A 205 4.36 28.42 14.76
C PRO A 205 4.77 29.52 13.78
N GLY A 206 5.96 30.08 13.94
CA GLY A 206 6.45 31.17 13.10
C GLY A 206 6.21 32.60 13.62
N VAL A 207 5.41 32.83 14.67
CA VAL A 207 5.15 34.19 15.22
C VAL A 207 6.41 34.90 15.76
N TYR A 208 7.48 34.16 16.02
CA TYR A 208 8.81 34.69 16.35
C TYR A 208 9.91 34.20 15.40
N ALA A 209 9.54 33.57 14.29
CA ALA A 209 10.53 33.19 13.29
C ALA A 209 10.93 34.43 12.49
N ARG A 210 12.24 34.65 12.32
CA ARG A 210 12.77 35.70 11.43
C ARG A 210 12.58 35.38 9.95
N HIS A 211 11.98 34.24 9.65
CA HIS A 211 11.75 33.74 8.31
C HIS A 211 10.31 33.26 8.17
N ASN A 212 9.71 33.53 7.02
CA ASN A 212 8.35 33.09 6.68
C ASN A 212 8.28 31.59 6.29
N SER A 213 9.12 30.73 6.88
CA SER A 213 9.13 29.30 6.59
C SER A 213 8.88 28.49 7.87
N VAL A 214 8.10 27.41 7.75
CA VAL A 214 7.60 26.59 8.88
C VAL A 214 8.56 25.46 9.27
N ASP A 215 9.57 25.22 8.44
CA ASP A 215 10.62 24.20 8.54
C ASP A 215 11.91 24.73 9.19
N ARG A 216 11.99 26.03 9.48
CA ARG A 216 13.13 26.68 10.14
C ARG A 216 12.81 27.06 11.58
N PRO A 217 13.66 26.68 12.55
CA PRO A 217 13.52 27.17 13.91
C PRO A 217 13.85 28.67 13.98
N GLY A 218 13.00 29.41 14.69
CA GLY A 218 13.34 30.73 15.20
C GLY A 218 14.47 30.64 16.22
N LEU A 219 15.24 31.71 16.34
CA LEU A 219 16.39 31.77 17.25
C LEU A 219 16.01 32.45 18.55
N LEU A 220 16.45 31.87 19.66
CA LEU A 220 16.40 32.48 20.98
C LEU A 220 17.41 33.64 21.08
N PRO A 221 17.32 34.50 22.11
CA PRO A 221 18.26 35.59 22.32
C PRO A 221 19.73 35.16 22.47
N ASP A 222 19.98 33.90 22.84
CA ASP A 222 21.31 33.31 22.92
C ASP A 222 21.80 32.72 21.58
N GLY A 223 21.00 32.84 20.51
CA GLY A 223 21.29 32.26 19.20
C GLY A 223 21.00 30.77 19.08
N THR A 224 20.43 30.12 20.10
CA THR A 224 20.04 28.71 20.01
C THR A 224 18.69 28.53 19.28
N PRO A 225 18.49 27.44 18.52
CA PRO A 225 17.23 27.20 17.83
C PRO A 225 16.10 26.83 18.80
N SER A 226 14.98 27.56 18.72
CA SER A 226 13.79 27.32 19.52
C SER A 226 12.92 26.23 18.89
N GLU A 227 12.79 25.12 19.62
CA GLU A 227 11.94 24.01 19.24
C GLU A 227 10.43 24.34 19.19
N LEU A 228 9.99 25.37 19.92
CA LEU A 228 8.58 25.78 19.99
C LEU A 228 8.08 26.49 18.74
N THR A 229 9.00 26.94 17.88
CA THR A 229 8.68 27.75 16.70
C THR A 229 8.45 26.94 15.43
N VAL A 230 8.77 25.64 15.46
CA VAL A 230 8.65 24.72 14.31
C VAL A 230 7.49 23.75 14.49
N ASN A 231 6.93 23.30 13.37
CA ASN A 231 5.90 22.29 13.39
C ASN A 231 6.45 20.94 13.90
N GLN A 232 5.81 20.37 14.92
CA GLN A 232 6.23 19.09 15.53
C GLN A 232 6.34 17.95 14.50
N THR A 233 5.44 17.88 13.52
CA THR A 233 5.44 16.83 12.49
C THR A 233 6.67 16.92 11.58
N LEU A 234 7.13 18.13 11.24
CA LEU A 234 8.34 18.32 10.43
C LEU A 234 9.60 17.92 11.22
N ARG A 235 9.62 18.22 12.52
CA ARG A 235 10.69 17.82 13.43
C ARG A 235 10.81 16.30 13.57
N GLU A 236 9.70 15.63 13.81
CA GLU A 236 9.66 14.17 13.94
C GLU A 236 10.07 13.44 12.66
N ARG A 237 9.84 14.06 11.49
CA ARG A 237 10.27 13.54 10.18
C ARG A 237 11.71 13.87 9.82
N GLY A 238 12.44 14.63 10.64
CA GLY A 238 13.80 15.08 10.33
C GLY A 238 13.86 16.02 9.12
N GLN A 239 12.76 16.72 8.83
CA GLN A 239 12.62 17.63 7.68
C GLN A 239 12.90 19.10 8.05
N LEU A 240 13.56 19.32 9.19
CA LEU A 240 13.96 20.65 9.61
C LEU A 240 15.20 21.09 8.85
N ARG A 241 15.21 22.37 8.48
CA ARG A 241 16.31 22.98 7.78
C ARG A 241 17.26 23.62 8.80
N GLU A 242 18.53 23.26 8.74
CA GLU A 242 19.55 23.79 9.64
C GLU A 242 19.69 25.31 9.50
N VAL A 243 20.00 25.96 10.63
CA VAL A 243 20.32 27.38 10.66
C VAL A 243 21.77 27.54 10.23
N GLY A 244 22.01 28.34 9.19
CA GLY A 244 23.36 28.57 8.67
C GLY A 244 24.18 29.53 9.55
N GLN A 245 25.51 29.43 9.50
CA GLN A 245 26.42 30.31 10.27
C GLN A 245 26.22 31.80 9.98
N GLU A 246 25.86 32.16 8.75
CA GLU A 246 25.56 33.55 8.37
C GLU A 246 24.39 34.14 9.18
N GLN A 247 23.37 33.33 9.47
CA GLN A 247 22.18 33.77 10.20
C GLN A 247 22.48 33.99 11.68
N LEU A 248 23.35 33.14 12.25
CA LEU A 248 23.86 33.34 13.61
C LEU A 248 24.68 34.63 13.70
N ALA A 249 25.51 34.92 12.69
CA ALA A 249 26.29 36.15 12.62
C ALA A 249 25.39 37.40 12.51
N GLU A 250 24.28 37.31 11.75
CA GLU A 250 23.31 38.39 11.63
C GLU A 250 22.59 38.68 12.96
N VAL A 251 22.24 37.64 13.72
CA VAL A 251 21.64 37.78 15.05
C VAL A 251 22.62 38.45 16.01
N ALA A 252 23.86 37.98 16.06
CA ALA A 252 24.91 38.59 16.89
C ALA A 252 25.17 40.06 16.52
N ALA A 253 25.10 40.41 15.23
CA ALA A 253 25.26 41.78 14.77
C ALA A 253 24.09 42.68 15.21
N ILE A 254 22.85 42.17 15.21
CA ILE A 254 21.67 42.90 15.71
C ILE A 254 21.77 43.14 17.21
N ASP A 255 22.16 42.12 17.98
CA ASP A 255 22.33 42.26 19.43
C ASP A 255 23.41 43.27 19.78
N LYS A 256 24.54 43.26 19.05
CA LYS A 256 25.59 44.25 19.21
C LYS A 256 25.09 45.67 18.97
N ARG A 257 24.37 45.92 17.86
CA ARG A 257 23.77 47.23 17.58
C ARG A 257 22.79 47.68 18.66
N THR A 258 22.02 46.74 19.20
CA THR A 258 21.03 47.01 20.25
C THR A 258 21.73 47.32 21.58
N ALA A 259 22.80 46.60 21.91
CA ALA A 259 23.62 46.86 23.08
C ALA A 259 24.32 48.23 23.01
N ASP A 260 24.85 48.59 21.84
CA ASP A 260 25.47 49.89 21.57
C ASP A 260 24.44 51.03 21.73
N TYR A 261 23.23 50.86 21.19
CA TYR A 261 22.14 51.83 21.34
C TYR A 261 21.70 52.05 22.79
N HIS A 262 21.72 50.99 23.60
CA HIS A 262 21.36 51.07 25.03
C HIS A 262 22.55 51.43 25.94
N GLY A 263 23.72 51.73 25.38
CA GLY A 263 24.92 52.07 26.16
C GLY A 263 25.49 50.90 26.99
N ARG A 264 25.10 49.65 26.70
CA ARG A 264 25.53 48.44 27.41
C ARG A 264 26.78 47.77 26.80
N GLY A 265 27.33 48.34 25.72
CA GLY A 265 28.46 47.76 24.98
C GLY A 265 29.81 47.79 25.72
N GLU A 266 29.95 48.61 26.77
CA GLU A 266 31.22 48.83 27.47
C GLU A 266 31.39 48.04 28.78
N GLU A 267 30.30 47.60 29.43
CA GLU A 267 30.37 46.88 30.73
C GLU A 267 30.85 45.42 30.62
N ALA A 268 30.84 44.82 29.42
CA ALA A 268 31.29 43.43 29.20
C ALA A 268 32.79 43.30 28.90
N ARG A 269 33.56 44.39 28.96
CA ARG A 269 35.01 44.41 28.68
C ARG A 269 35.89 44.57 29.93
N GLN A 270 35.33 44.45 31.13
CA GLN A 270 36.09 44.39 32.39
C GLN A 270 35.93 43.03 33.06
#